data_AF-A0A1X7LDW4-F1
#
_entry.id   AF-A0A1X7LDW4-F1
#
_cell.length_a   1.000
_cell.length_b   1.000
_cell.length_c   1.000
_cell.angle_alpha   90.00
_cell.angle_beta   90.00
_cell.angle_gamma   90.00
#
_symmetry.space_group_name_H-M   'P 1'
#
loop_
_entity.id
_entity.type
_entity.pdbx_description
1 polymer ?
#
loop_
_entity_poly.entity_id
_entity_poly.type
_entity_poly.pdbx_seq_one_letter_code
_entity_poly.pdbx_strand_id
1 'polypeptide(L)'
;MSLPLLLLLSAVILTVAYFTYGRFISKKFEIKNDKPTPAHLQADGVDYVPSNKLVVLGHHFASIAGAGPIVGPIIAVTFGWIPAVIWILIGGIFFGAVHDVGSMVASLRHKGKSIGVIIHQYIGRSGKRLFLIFSFSTLILIIAVFADIIAKTFVKNPGVASTSALFIALAVAFGIFNRKFAHNKSSFTWLSIIGVCLMYYFVILGNSLPFELSYVFGWSFYLPMLL
;
A
#
# COMPACT_ATOMS: atom_id res chain seq x y z
N MET A 1 -23.91 19.30 -1.16
CA MET A 1 -23.27 18.62 -2.32
C MET A 1 -23.53 17.13 -2.18
N SER A 2 -24.02 16.43 -3.21
CA SER A 2 -24.25 14.99 -3.13
C SER A 2 -22.93 14.21 -3.19
N LEU A 3 -22.82 13.08 -2.49
CA LEU A 3 -21.62 12.23 -2.51
C LEU A 3 -21.18 11.84 -3.94
N PRO A 4 -22.10 11.46 -4.87
CA PRO A 4 -21.70 11.15 -6.24
C PRO A 4 -21.08 12.33 -6.98
N LEU A 5 -21.60 13.54 -6.74
CA LEU A 5 -21.06 14.76 -7.36
C LEU A 5 -19.65 15.07 -6.84
N LEU A 6 -19.42 14.91 -5.53
CA LEU A 6 -18.09 15.06 -4.93
C LEU A 6 -17.08 14.06 -5.52
N LEU A 7 -17.48 12.80 -5.66
CA LEU A 7 -16.62 11.76 -6.25
C LEU A 7 -16.31 12.04 -7.72
N LEU A 8 -17.31 12.45 -8.50
CA LEU A 8 -17.14 12.77 -9.92
C LEU A 8 -16.20 13.97 -10.09
N LEU A 9 -16.40 15.03 -9.30
CA LEU A 9 -15.53 16.21 -9.32
C LEU A 9 -14.09 15.86 -8.91
N SER A 10 -13.92 15.04 -7.89
CA SER A 10 -12.61 14.54 -7.46
C SER A 10 -11.92 13.72 -8.55
N ALA A 11 -12.66 12.83 -9.22
CA ALA A 11 -12.14 12.02 -10.32
C ALA A 11 -11.71 12.90 -11.51
N VAL A 12 -12.48 13.93 -11.85
CA VAL A 12 -12.11 14.89 -12.90
C VAL A 12 -10.82 15.63 -12.51
N ILE A 13 -10.71 16.15 -11.28
CA ILE A 13 -9.50 16.83 -10.81
C ILE A 13 -8.27 15.92 -10.89
N LEU A 14 -8.36 14.69 -10.38
CA LEU A 14 -7.24 13.73 -10.41
C LEU A 14 -6.86 13.36 -11.84
N THR A 15 -7.84 13.21 -12.73
CA THR A 15 -7.61 12.92 -14.16
C THR A 15 -6.90 14.08 -14.85
N VAL A 16 -7.37 15.31 -14.65
CA VAL A 16 -6.72 16.53 -15.19
C VAL A 16 -5.31 16.65 -14.63
N ALA A 17 -5.11 16.44 -13.33
CA ALA A 17 -3.80 16.48 -12.69
C ALA A 17 -2.84 15.42 -13.26
N TYR A 18 -3.32 14.20 -13.54
CA TYR A 18 -2.53 13.15 -14.17
C TYR A 18 -1.99 13.58 -15.55
N PHE A 19 -2.85 14.12 -16.42
CA PHE A 19 -2.44 14.53 -17.77
C PHE A 19 -1.66 15.85 -17.83
N THR A 20 -1.82 16.72 -16.83
CA THR A 20 -1.12 18.01 -16.74
C THR A 20 0.14 17.90 -15.89
N TYR A 21 -0.03 17.88 -14.56
CA TYR A 21 1.07 17.85 -13.60
C TYR A 21 1.85 16.53 -13.66
N GLY A 22 1.18 15.39 -13.83
CA GLY A 22 1.85 14.10 -14.03
C GLY A 22 2.76 14.10 -15.27
N ARG A 23 2.32 14.73 -16.37
CA ARG A 23 3.15 14.90 -17.58
C ARG A 23 4.30 15.87 -17.36
N PHE A 24 4.08 16.95 -16.60
CA PHE A 24 5.16 17.87 -16.20
C PHE A 24 6.24 17.13 -15.38
N ILE A 25 5.84 16.36 -14.37
CA ILE A 25 6.74 15.57 -13.52
C ILE A 25 7.47 14.50 -14.34
N SER A 26 6.77 13.78 -15.22
CA SER A 26 7.37 12.79 -16.12
C SER A 26 8.45 13.41 -17.02
N LYS A 27 8.21 14.59 -17.58
CA LYS A 27 9.22 15.34 -18.34
C LYS A 27 10.38 15.79 -17.45
N LYS A 28 10.10 16.33 -16.27
CA LYS A 28 11.13 16.82 -15.33
C LYS A 28 12.06 15.71 -14.86
N PHE A 29 11.53 14.52 -14.62
CA PHE A 29 12.30 13.32 -14.29
C PHE A 29 12.77 12.53 -15.51
N GLU A 30 12.57 13.04 -16.73
CA GLU A 30 13.00 12.42 -17.98
C GLU A 30 12.64 10.92 -18.07
N ILE A 31 11.43 10.58 -17.64
CA ILE A 31 10.95 9.19 -17.65
C ILE A 31 10.66 8.82 -19.10
N LYS A 32 11.46 7.91 -19.65
CA LYS A 32 11.34 7.44 -21.04
C LYS A 32 11.19 5.92 -21.07
N ASN A 33 10.39 5.43 -22.01
CA ASN A 33 10.17 3.99 -22.23
C ASN A 33 11.29 3.31 -23.04
N ASP A 34 12.26 4.06 -23.55
CA ASP A 34 13.37 3.59 -24.39
C ASP A 34 14.54 3.01 -23.57
N LYS A 35 14.57 3.24 -22.24
CA LYS A 35 15.61 2.75 -21.36
C LYS A 35 15.17 1.46 -20.66
N PRO A 36 15.87 0.32 -20.87
CA PRO A 36 15.57 -0.90 -20.12
C PRO A 36 15.85 -0.69 -18.63
N THR A 37 14.99 -1.26 -17.77
CA THR A 37 15.15 -1.14 -16.32
C THR A 37 16.26 -2.08 -15.81
N PRO A 38 16.82 -1.83 -14.60
CA PRO A 38 17.81 -2.72 -13.99
C PRO A 38 17.35 -4.18 -13.91
N ALA A 39 16.04 -4.42 -13.73
CA ALA A 39 15.45 -5.76 -13.73
C ALA A 39 15.71 -6.53 -15.04
N HIS A 40 15.81 -5.84 -16.18
CA HIS A 40 16.12 -6.46 -17.47
C HIS A 40 17.63 -6.49 -17.77
N LEU A 41 18.37 -5.47 -17.36
CA LEU A 41 19.81 -5.34 -17.64
C LEU A 41 20.69 -6.22 -16.75
N GLN A 42 20.25 -6.49 -15.52
CA GLN A 42 21.03 -7.20 -14.50
C GLN A 42 20.31 -8.45 -14.01
N ALA A 43 19.48 -9.06 -14.88
CA ALA A 43 18.64 -10.19 -14.53
C ALA A 43 19.47 -11.37 -13.99
N ASP A 44 19.30 -11.68 -12.70
CA ASP A 44 20.04 -12.73 -11.99
C ASP A 44 19.11 -13.83 -11.44
N GLY A 45 17.80 -13.66 -11.59
CA GLY A 45 16.81 -14.60 -11.07
C GLY A 45 16.56 -14.51 -9.56
N VAL A 46 17.24 -13.60 -8.86
CA VAL A 46 17.17 -13.43 -7.40
C VAL A 46 16.80 -11.99 -7.03
N ASP A 47 17.70 -11.02 -7.24
CA ASP A 47 17.47 -9.61 -6.92
C ASP A 47 16.81 -8.86 -8.09
N TYR A 48 17.08 -9.30 -9.32
CA TYR A 48 16.58 -8.69 -10.55
C TYR A 48 15.82 -9.71 -11.38
N VAL A 49 14.49 -9.62 -11.31
CA VAL A 49 13.58 -10.50 -12.06
C VAL A 49 12.61 -9.66 -12.88
N PRO A 50 12.66 -9.73 -14.22
CA PRO A 50 11.66 -9.15 -15.09
C PRO A 50 10.25 -9.64 -14.71
N SER A 51 9.41 -8.72 -14.26
CA SER A 51 8.08 -9.04 -13.75
C SER A 51 7.00 -8.33 -14.56
N ASN A 52 5.82 -8.93 -14.64
CA ASN A 52 4.69 -8.33 -15.33
C ASN A 52 4.30 -7.00 -14.66
N LYS A 53 4.12 -5.94 -15.46
CA LYS A 53 3.78 -4.58 -14.99
C LYS A 53 2.54 -4.56 -14.08
N LEU A 54 1.52 -5.37 -14.38
CA LEU A 54 0.30 -5.45 -13.57
C LEU A 54 0.55 -6.09 -12.21
N VAL A 55 1.42 -7.10 -12.16
CA VAL A 55 1.80 -7.75 -10.90
C VAL A 55 2.60 -6.78 -10.05
N VAL A 56 3.58 -6.08 -10.62
CA VAL A 56 4.38 -5.07 -9.93
C VAL A 56 3.50 -3.93 -9.43
N LEU A 57 2.57 -3.42 -10.27
CA LEU A 57 1.60 -2.41 -9.87
C LEU A 57 0.74 -2.88 -8.69
N GLY A 58 0.28 -4.14 -8.70
CA GLY A 58 -0.49 -4.72 -7.59
C GLY A 58 0.31 -4.77 -6.30
N HIS A 59 1.60 -5.13 -6.34
CA HIS A 59 2.47 -5.12 -5.16
C HIS A 59 2.69 -3.71 -4.62
N HIS A 60 2.94 -2.73 -5.49
CA HIS A 60 3.05 -1.32 -5.11
C HIS A 60 1.73 -0.77 -4.54
N PHE A 61 0.60 -1.11 -5.15
CA PHE A 61 -0.70 -0.68 -4.64
C PHE A 61 -0.99 -1.29 -3.27
N ALA A 62 -0.73 -2.58 -3.10
CA ALA A 62 -0.92 -3.29 -1.82
C ALA A 62 0.00 -2.75 -0.72
N SER A 63 1.21 -2.29 -1.02
CA SER A 63 2.13 -1.74 -0.02
C SER A 63 1.73 -0.34 0.48
N ILE A 64 0.93 0.39 -0.30
CA ILE A 64 0.38 1.71 0.08
C ILE A 64 -1.04 1.58 0.64
N ALA A 65 -1.80 0.58 0.17
CA ALA A 65 -3.14 0.28 0.64
C ALA A 65 -3.07 -0.31 2.07
N GLY A 66 -3.36 0.52 3.06
CA GLY A 66 -3.44 0.12 4.46
C GLY A 66 -4.60 0.78 5.19
N ALA A 67 -4.58 0.74 6.52
CA ALA A 67 -5.56 1.47 7.32
C ALA A 67 -5.41 2.99 7.19
N GLY A 68 -4.23 3.49 6.80
CA GLY A 68 -3.93 4.92 6.63
C GLY A 68 -4.91 5.66 5.71
N PRO A 69 -5.10 5.22 4.45
CA PRO A 69 -6.11 5.79 3.54
C PRO A 69 -7.56 5.74 4.02
N ILE A 70 -7.89 4.95 5.05
CA ILE A 70 -9.24 4.88 5.62
C ILE A 70 -9.33 5.82 6.83
N VAL A 71 -8.44 5.61 7.80
CA VAL A 71 -8.44 6.34 9.08
C VAL A 71 -8.04 7.80 8.89
N GLY A 72 -7.11 8.09 7.99
CA GLY A 72 -6.66 9.45 7.69
C GLY A 72 -7.80 10.38 7.26
N PRO A 73 -8.59 10.05 6.22
CA PRO A 73 -9.77 10.84 5.86
C PRO A 73 -10.81 10.95 6.97
N ILE A 74 -11.07 9.89 7.73
CA ILE A 74 -12.01 9.92 8.85
C ILE A 74 -11.58 10.95 9.90
N ILE A 75 -10.29 10.96 10.26
CA ILE A 75 -9.73 11.96 11.19
C ILE A 75 -9.76 13.34 10.54
N ALA A 76 -9.40 13.48 9.27
CA ALA A 76 -9.37 14.77 8.58
C ALA A 76 -10.77 15.43 8.53
N VAL A 77 -11.83 14.63 8.40
CA VAL A 77 -13.22 15.12 8.41
C VAL A 77 -13.60 15.80 9.73
N THR A 78 -12.90 15.51 10.84
CA THR A 78 -13.12 16.24 12.11
C THR A 78 -12.78 17.73 12.02
N PHE A 79 -11.92 18.12 11.08
CA PHE A 79 -11.60 19.53 10.76
C PHE A 79 -12.54 20.14 9.71
N GLY A 80 -13.59 19.42 9.34
CA GLY A 80 -14.53 19.79 8.29
C GLY A 80 -14.29 19.00 7.00
N TRP A 81 -15.39 18.60 6.35
CA TRP A 81 -15.34 17.75 5.16
C TRP A 81 -14.74 18.45 3.93
N ILE A 82 -14.94 19.78 3.77
CA ILE A 82 -14.36 20.55 2.66
C ILE A 82 -12.83 20.61 2.78
N PRO A 83 -12.25 21.08 3.92
CA PRO A 83 -10.81 21.04 4.12
C PRO A 83 -10.20 19.65 3.94
N ALA A 84 -10.87 18.60 4.43
CA ALA A 84 -10.42 17.22 4.27
C ALA A 84 -10.30 16.82 2.80
N VAL A 85 -11.33 17.07 1.98
CA VAL A 85 -11.32 16.77 0.54
C VAL A 85 -10.23 17.55 -0.17
N ILE A 86 -10.11 18.85 0.10
CA ILE A 86 -9.09 19.72 -0.51
C ILE A 86 -7.70 19.18 -0.19
N TRP A 87 -7.46 18.83 1.07
CA TRP A 87 -6.18 18.28 1.50
C TRP A 87 -5.88 16.92 0.86
N ILE A 88 -6.86 16.03 0.75
CA ILE A 88 -6.68 14.73 0.09
C ILE A 88 -6.30 14.92 -1.39
N LEU A 89 -6.99 15.83 -2.09
CA LEU A 89 -6.71 16.08 -3.51
C LEU A 89 -5.36 16.78 -3.72
N ILE A 90 -5.13 17.92 -3.05
CA ILE A 90 -3.90 18.69 -3.20
C ILE A 90 -2.71 17.91 -2.64
N GLY A 91 -2.85 17.37 -1.43
CA GLY A 91 -1.85 16.54 -0.76
C GLY A 91 -1.44 15.33 -1.61
N GLY A 92 -2.43 14.61 -2.15
CA GLY A 92 -2.21 13.46 -3.03
C GLY A 92 -1.48 13.84 -4.33
N ILE A 93 -1.90 14.92 -5.00
CA ILE A 93 -1.33 15.34 -6.29
C ILE A 93 0.09 15.86 -6.14
N PHE A 94 0.33 16.79 -5.20
CA PHE A 94 1.58 17.55 -5.16
C PHE A 94 2.65 16.94 -4.27
N PHE A 95 2.25 16.21 -3.21
CA PHE A 95 3.20 15.63 -2.25
C PHE A 95 3.27 14.12 -2.43
N GLY A 96 2.14 13.42 -2.29
CA GLY A 96 2.10 11.95 -2.31
C GLY A 96 2.62 11.36 -3.61
N ALA A 97 1.96 11.68 -4.72
CA ALA A 97 2.32 11.15 -6.04
C ALA A 97 3.74 11.54 -6.47
N VAL A 98 4.17 12.77 -6.20
CA VAL A 98 5.52 13.24 -6.57
C VAL A 98 6.60 12.56 -5.73
N HIS A 99 6.36 12.39 -4.43
CA HIS A 99 7.30 11.69 -3.54
C HIS A 99 7.46 10.23 -3.97
N ASP A 100 6.36 9.52 -4.23
CA ASP A 100 6.39 8.12 -4.65
C ASP A 100 7.14 7.94 -5.98
N VAL A 101 6.77 8.72 -7.02
CA VAL A 101 7.46 8.71 -8.32
C VAL A 101 8.93 9.10 -8.18
N GLY A 102 9.23 10.13 -7.40
CA GLY A 102 10.61 10.59 -7.18
C GLY A 102 11.47 9.51 -6.53
N SER A 103 10.94 8.82 -5.52
CA SER A 103 11.63 7.72 -4.83
C SER A 103 11.88 6.52 -5.76
N MET A 104 10.90 6.15 -6.60
CA MET A 104 11.04 5.09 -7.60
C MET A 104 12.08 5.45 -8.67
N VAL A 105 12.03 6.68 -9.21
CA VAL A 105 13.01 7.15 -10.20
C VAL A 105 14.41 7.16 -9.60
N ALA A 106 14.57 7.63 -8.36
CA ALA A 106 15.84 7.61 -7.66
C ALA A 106 16.38 6.17 -7.54
N SER A 107 15.54 5.22 -7.10
CA SER A 107 15.93 3.80 -7.00
C SER A 107 16.32 3.21 -8.37
N LEU A 108 15.51 3.40 -9.41
CA LEU A 108 15.79 2.87 -10.75
C LEU A 108 17.11 3.39 -11.32
N ARG A 109 17.42 4.67 -11.13
CA ARG A 109 18.69 5.28 -11.56
C ARG A 109 19.89 4.77 -10.78
N HIS A 110 19.68 4.26 -9.57
CA HIS A 110 20.71 3.62 -8.74
C HIS A 110 20.60 2.10 -8.77
N LYS A 111 20.32 1.52 -9.95
CA LYS A 111 20.27 0.06 -10.15
C LYS A 111 19.27 -0.64 -9.22
N GLY A 112 18.11 -0.03 -8.94
CA GLY A 112 17.09 -0.60 -8.07
C GLY A 112 17.48 -0.71 -6.59
N LYS A 113 18.52 0.02 -6.15
CA LYS A 113 18.94 -0.01 -4.74
C LYS A 113 17.96 0.75 -3.83
N SER A 114 17.94 0.37 -2.56
CA SER A 114 17.06 0.99 -1.55
C SER A 114 17.46 2.45 -1.28
N ILE A 115 16.49 3.27 -0.86
CA ILE A 115 16.71 4.69 -0.54
C ILE A 115 17.82 4.87 0.50
N GLY A 116 17.94 3.97 1.48
CA GLY A 116 19.04 4.01 2.46
C GLY A 116 20.43 3.85 1.83
N VAL A 117 20.57 3.06 0.76
CA VAL A 117 21.83 2.96 0.00
C VAL A 117 22.12 4.23 -0.78
N ILE A 118 21.09 4.85 -1.36
CA ILE A 118 21.22 6.14 -2.06
C ILE A 118 21.67 7.23 -1.08
N ILE A 119 21.03 7.33 0.09
CA ILE A 119 21.40 8.27 1.15
C ILE A 119 22.86 8.06 1.58
N HIS A 120 23.31 6.81 1.70
CA HIS A 120 24.71 6.53 2.01
C HIS A 120 25.67 7.09 0.97
N GLN A 121 25.32 7.00 -0.32
CA GLN A 121 26.17 7.45 -1.41
C GLN A 121 26.31 8.99 -1.46
N TYR A 122 25.24 9.73 -1.16
CA TYR A 122 25.25 11.20 -1.28
C TYR A 122 25.45 11.96 0.05
N ILE A 123 25.00 11.42 1.17
CA ILE A 123 25.08 12.06 2.51
C ILE A 123 26.13 11.38 3.39
N GLY A 124 26.43 10.10 3.14
CA GLY A 124 27.42 9.34 3.90
C GLY A 124 26.82 8.43 4.98
N ARG A 125 27.70 7.77 5.74
CA ARG A 125 27.34 6.69 6.68
C ARG A 125 26.41 7.16 7.80
N SER A 126 26.64 8.36 8.33
CA SER A 126 25.83 8.93 9.41
C SER A 126 24.40 9.22 8.95
N GLY A 127 24.24 9.79 7.74
CA GLY A 127 22.93 10.03 7.15
C GLY A 127 22.15 8.73 6.91
N LYS A 128 22.82 7.70 6.38
CA LYS A 128 22.21 6.35 6.23
C LYS A 128 21.72 5.83 7.59
N ARG A 129 22.57 5.91 8.62
CA ARG A 129 22.25 5.36 9.95
C ARG A 129 21.04 6.08 10.56
N LEU A 130 21.03 7.41 10.53
CA LEU A 130 19.91 8.21 11.03
C LEU A 130 18.62 7.86 10.29
N PHE A 131 18.67 7.83 8.95
CA PHE A 131 17.50 7.49 8.13
C PHE A 131 16.98 6.08 8.42
N LEU A 132 17.86 5.08 8.54
CA LEU A 132 17.46 3.72 8.84
C LEU A 132 16.86 3.58 10.24
N ILE A 133 17.44 4.23 11.26
CA ILE A 133 16.88 4.24 12.62
C ILE A 133 15.48 4.87 12.60
N PHE A 134 15.37 6.07 12.01
CA PHE A 134 14.10 6.77 11.90
C PHE A 134 13.03 5.95 11.17
N SER A 135 13.36 5.41 9.99
CA SER A 135 12.44 4.60 9.19
C SER A 135 12.05 3.31 9.90
N PHE A 136 12.98 2.67 10.60
CA PHE A 136 12.70 1.44 11.35
C PHE A 136 11.81 1.70 12.55
N SER A 137 12.09 2.73 13.35
CA SER A 137 11.23 3.15 14.46
C SER A 137 9.82 3.53 13.99
N THR A 138 9.72 4.26 12.87
CA THR A 138 8.43 4.60 12.26
C THR A 138 7.66 3.35 11.81
N LEU A 139 8.35 2.37 11.24
CA LEU A 139 7.73 1.11 10.82
C LEU A 139 7.16 0.34 12.02
N ILE A 140 7.89 0.26 13.13
CA ILE A 140 7.40 -0.35 14.38
C ILE A 140 6.14 0.36 14.87
N LEU A 141 6.15 1.70 14.90
CA LEU A 141 5.00 2.50 15.32
C LEU A 141 3.77 2.24 14.43
N ILE A 142 3.95 2.23 13.10
CA ILE A 142 2.84 1.97 12.17
C ILE A 142 2.27 0.56 12.36
N ILE A 143 3.14 -0.45 12.51
CA ILE A 143 2.70 -1.83 12.76
C ILE A 143 1.91 -1.91 14.07
N ALA A 144 2.39 -1.27 15.14
CA ALA A 144 1.70 -1.26 16.43
C ALA A 144 0.31 -0.59 16.34
N VAL A 145 0.20 0.56 15.68
CA VAL A 145 -1.07 1.25 15.47
C VAL A 145 -2.03 0.41 14.63
N PHE A 146 -1.55 -0.24 13.57
CA PHE A 146 -2.41 -1.10 12.73
C PHE A 146 -2.86 -2.34 13.49
N ALA A 147 -1.99 -2.96 14.28
CA ALA A 147 -2.36 -4.09 15.14
C ALA A 147 -3.45 -3.71 16.15
N ASP A 148 -3.34 -2.54 16.78
CA ASP A 148 -4.37 -2.03 17.70
C ASP A 148 -5.72 -1.80 17.00
N ILE A 149 -5.72 -1.15 15.84
CA ILE A 149 -6.95 -0.92 15.05
C ILE A 149 -7.60 -2.24 14.65
N ILE A 150 -6.81 -3.21 14.19
CA ILE A 150 -7.30 -4.54 13.79
C ILE A 150 -7.89 -5.27 15.01
N ALA A 151 -7.18 -5.30 16.13
CA ALA A 151 -7.63 -5.96 17.36
C ALA A 151 -8.97 -5.39 17.85
N LYS A 152 -9.10 -4.06 17.90
CA LYS A 152 -10.36 -3.38 18.25
C LYS A 152 -11.48 -3.71 17.27
N THR A 153 -11.17 -3.81 15.98
CA THR A 153 -12.14 -4.15 14.94
C THR A 153 -12.63 -5.60 15.08
N PHE A 154 -11.74 -6.54 15.39
CA PHE A 154 -12.05 -7.96 15.55
C PHE A 154 -12.92 -8.22 16.77
N VAL A 155 -12.64 -7.55 17.89
CA VAL A 155 -13.46 -7.68 19.10
C VAL A 155 -14.83 -7.03 18.93
N LYS A 156 -14.89 -5.88 18.24
CA LYS A 156 -16.17 -5.23 17.95
C LYS A 156 -17.03 -6.03 16.95
N ASN A 157 -16.40 -6.71 16.00
CA ASN A 157 -17.08 -7.47 14.95
C ASN A 157 -16.41 -8.85 14.75
N PRO A 158 -16.79 -9.88 15.53
CA PRO A 158 -16.20 -11.23 15.45
C PRO A 158 -16.24 -11.86 14.05
N GLY A 159 -17.29 -11.59 13.26
CA GLY A 159 -17.38 -12.07 11.87
C GLY A 159 -16.27 -11.54 10.96
N VAL A 160 -15.73 -10.34 11.23
CA VAL A 160 -14.59 -9.78 10.50
C VAL A 160 -13.30 -10.53 10.83
N ALA A 161 -13.13 -10.98 12.07
CA ALA A 161 -11.97 -11.78 12.49
C ALA A 161 -11.95 -13.12 11.73
N SER A 162 -13.07 -13.84 11.72
CA SER A 162 -13.23 -15.10 10.99
C SER A 162 -13.00 -14.92 9.49
N THR A 163 -13.61 -13.89 8.89
CA THR A 163 -13.44 -13.58 7.46
C THR A 163 -11.97 -13.30 7.13
N SER A 164 -11.28 -12.53 7.97
CA SER A 164 -9.86 -12.19 7.77
C SER A 164 -8.96 -13.41 7.83
N ALA A 165 -9.21 -14.36 8.75
CA ALA A 165 -8.47 -15.61 8.82
C ALA A 165 -8.66 -16.46 7.55
N LEU A 166 -9.89 -16.54 7.04
CA LEU A 166 -10.19 -17.21 5.77
C LEU A 166 -9.51 -16.53 4.57
N PHE A 167 -9.42 -15.19 4.55
CA PHE A 167 -8.71 -14.45 3.51
C PHE A 167 -7.21 -14.71 3.53
N ILE A 168 -6.58 -14.82 4.70
CA ILE A 168 -5.16 -15.17 4.80
C ILE A 168 -4.93 -16.58 4.25
N ALA A 169 -5.77 -17.55 4.63
CA ALA A 169 -5.70 -18.90 4.09
C ALA A 169 -5.88 -18.94 2.57
N LEU A 170 -6.86 -18.18 2.05
CA LEU A 170 -7.10 -18.02 0.62
C LEU A 170 -5.89 -17.44 -0.10
N ALA A 171 -5.27 -16.39 0.45
CA ALA A 171 -4.12 -15.72 -0.15
C ALA A 171 -2.91 -16.66 -0.27
N VAL A 172 -2.64 -17.45 0.78
CA VAL A 172 -1.56 -18.45 0.77
C VAL A 172 -1.87 -19.55 -0.26
N ALA A 173 -3.09 -20.09 -0.26
CA ALA A 173 -3.51 -21.10 -1.23
C ALA A 173 -3.39 -20.56 -2.67
N PHE A 174 -3.95 -19.38 -2.93
CA PHE A 174 -3.88 -18.68 -4.20
C PHE A 174 -2.43 -18.51 -4.66
N GLY A 175 -1.52 -18.08 -3.78
CA GLY A 175 -0.10 -17.93 -4.10
C GLY A 175 0.57 -19.25 -4.51
N ILE A 176 0.28 -20.34 -3.80
CA ILE A 176 0.82 -21.68 -4.11
C ILE A 176 0.26 -22.20 -5.44
N PHE A 177 -1.06 -22.09 -5.66
CA PHE A 177 -1.70 -22.51 -6.91
C PHE A 177 -1.20 -21.67 -8.09
N ASN A 178 -1.06 -20.36 -7.92
CA ASN A 178 -0.53 -19.48 -8.94
C ASN A 178 0.88 -19.89 -9.35
N ARG A 179 1.76 -20.17 -8.38
CA ARG A 179 3.13 -20.64 -8.66
C ARG A 179 3.19 -21.96 -9.42
N LYS A 180 2.27 -22.90 -9.15
CA LYS A 180 2.27 -24.24 -9.75
C LYS A 180 1.54 -24.31 -11.10
N PHE A 181 0.50 -23.52 -11.31
CA PHE A 181 -0.44 -23.70 -12.44
C PHE A 181 -0.53 -22.50 -13.38
N ALA A 182 -0.09 -21.31 -12.97
CA ALA A 182 -0.23 -20.10 -13.79
C ALA A 182 0.98 -19.88 -14.72
N HIS A 183 1.24 -20.85 -15.60
CA HIS A 183 2.19 -20.67 -16.71
C HIS A 183 1.61 -19.82 -17.85
N ASN A 184 0.26 -19.81 -18.00
CA ASN A 184 -0.45 -19.12 -19.07
C ASN A 184 -1.36 -18.00 -18.53
N LYS A 185 -1.51 -16.92 -19.32
CA LYS A 185 -2.34 -15.74 -18.97
C LYS A 185 -3.81 -16.08 -18.70
N SER A 186 -4.36 -17.08 -19.40
CA SER A 186 -5.74 -17.55 -19.21
C SER A 186 -5.93 -18.25 -17.85
N SER A 187 -4.97 -19.07 -17.42
CA SER A 187 -5.01 -19.75 -16.12
C SER A 187 -4.98 -18.76 -14.96
N PHE A 188 -4.14 -17.72 -15.06
CA PHE A 188 -4.11 -16.64 -14.08
C PHE A 188 -5.46 -15.93 -13.94
N THR A 189 -6.08 -15.60 -15.08
CA THR A 189 -7.37 -14.88 -15.11
C THR A 189 -8.48 -15.68 -14.45
N TRP A 190 -8.59 -16.98 -14.76
CA TRP A 190 -9.56 -17.86 -14.13
C TRP A 190 -9.31 -18.03 -12.63
N LEU A 191 -8.04 -18.19 -12.21
CA LEU A 191 -7.68 -18.27 -10.81
C LEU A 191 -8.11 -17.00 -10.05
N SER A 192 -7.91 -15.81 -10.65
CA SER A 192 -8.34 -14.53 -10.07
C SER A 192 -9.85 -14.40 -9.95
N ILE A 193 -10.62 -14.79 -10.98
CA ILE A 193 -12.09 -14.76 -10.93
C ILE A 193 -12.60 -15.68 -9.81
N ILE A 194 -12.09 -16.90 -9.76
CA ILE A 194 -12.43 -17.87 -8.71
C ILE A 194 -12.06 -17.31 -7.33
N GLY A 195 -10.86 -16.74 -7.18
CA GLY A 195 -10.40 -16.13 -5.94
C GLY A 195 -11.34 -15.02 -5.47
N VAL A 196 -11.77 -14.12 -6.36
CA VAL A 196 -12.73 -13.04 -6.03
C VAL A 196 -14.08 -13.61 -5.60
N CYS A 197 -14.62 -14.60 -6.31
CA CYS A 197 -15.87 -15.27 -5.92
C CYS A 197 -15.75 -15.92 -4.54
N LEU A 198 -14.64 -16.62 -4.26
CA LEU A 198 -14.38 -17.20 -2.94
C LEU A 198 -14.26 -16.13 -1.85
N MET A 199 -13.67 -14.96 -2.15
CA MET A 199 -13.61 -13.87 -1.18
C MET A 199 -15.02 -13.44 -0.75
N TYR A 200 -15.94 -13.20 -1.68
CA TYR A 200 -17.32 -12.85 -1.33
C TYR A 200 -18.01 -13.97 -0.54
N TYR A 201 -17.80 -15.22 -0.92
CA TYR A 201 -18.31 -16.36 -0.18
C TYR A 201 -17.76 -16.42 1.26
N PHE A 202 -16.47 -16.16 1.45
CA PHE A 202 -15.84 -16.13 2.77
C PHE A 202 -16.29 -14.98 3.66
N VAL A 203 -16.76 -13.86 3.11
CA VAL A 203 -17.43 -12.81 3.90
C VAL A 203 -18.73 -13.35 4.51
N ILE A 204 -19.54 -14.05 3.71
CA ILE A 204 -20.80 -14.63 4.17
C ILE A 204 -20.52 -15.74 5.19
N LEU A 205 -19.59 -16.63 4.88
CA LEU A 205 -19.20 -17.74 5.75
C LEU A 205 -18.59 -17.25 7.06
N GLY A 206 -17.67 -16.30 7.00
CA GLY A 206 -17.02 -15.73 8.18
C GLY A 206 -18.00 -15.02 9.12
N ASN A 207 -19.03 -14.36 8.56
CA ASN A 207 -20.11 -13.78 9.37
C ASN A 207 -21.01 -14.83 10.03
N SER A 208 -21.13 -16.03 9.44
CA SER A 208 -21.91 -17.14 10.01
C SER A 208 -21.17 -17.95 11.09
N LEU A 209 -19.83 -17.85 11.15
CA LEU A 209 -18.97 -18.53 12.11
C LEU A 209 -18.15 -17.52 12.92
N PRO A 210 -18.77 -16.72 13.82
CA PRO A 210 -18.08 -15.68 14.56
C PRO A 210 -17.03 -16.26 15.52
N PHE A 211 -15.79 -15.82 15.37
CA PHE A 211 -14.70 -16.17 16.28
C PHE A 211 -14.63 -15.12 17.38
N GLU A 212 -15.25 -15.41 18.53
CA GLU A 212 -15.30 -14.46 19.64
C GLU A 212 -13.93 -14.31 20.30
N LEU A 213 -13.39 -13.10 20.22
CA LEU A 213 -12.11 -12.72 20.79
C LEU A 213 -12.34 -11.73 21.93
N SER A 214 -11.69 -11.95 23.07
CA SER A 214 -11.67 -10.99 24.17
C SER A 214 -10.44 -10.08 24.06
N TYR A 215 -10.66 -8.77 24.13
CA TYR A 215 -9.58 -7.79 24.21
C TYR A 215 -9.31 -7.49 25.68
N VAL A 216 -8.33 -8.17 26.26
CA VAL A 216 -7.78 -7.79 27.57
C VAL A 216 -6.51 -6.99 27.31
N PHE A 217 -6.60 -5.67 27.41
CA PHE A 217 -5.43 -4.78 27.34
C PHE A 217 -4.59 -4.96 28.62
N GLY A 218 -3.77 -6.01 28.67
CA GLY A 218 -2.91 -6.33 29.81
C GLY A 218 -1.69 -5.41 29.98
N TRP A 219 -1.69 -4.20 29.42
CA TRP A 219 -0.61 -3.20 29.52
C TRP A 219 -1.15 -1.80 29.86
N SER A 220 -2.26 -1.73 30.60
CA SER A 220 -2.89 -0.49 31.08
C SER A 220 -2.07 0.33 32.09
N PHE A 221 -0.73 0.35 32.02
CA PHE A 221 0.07 1.14 32.99
C PHE A 221 1.39 1.78 32.53
N TYR A 222 1.93 1.57 31.30
CA TYR A 222 3.31 2.02 31.03
C TYR A 222 3.60 2.87 29.78
N LEU A 223 2.62 3.19 28.91
CA LEU A 223 2.90 3.96 27.69
C LEU A 223 2.35 5.40 27.55
N PRO A 224 1.52 5.98 28.43
CA PRO A 224 1.23 7.42 28.35
C PRO A 224 2.28 8.31 29.05
N MET A 225 3.39 7.76 29.57
CA MET A 225 4.39 8.52 30.34
C MET A 225 5.70 8.81 29.57
N LEU A 226 5.82 8.43 28.29
CA LEU A 226 7.05 8.61 27.50
C LEU A 226 6.85 9.28 26.13
N LEU A 227 5.76 10.04 25.96
CA LEU A 227 5.59 11.05 24.90
C LEU A 227 4.93 12.28 25.51
#